data_AF-M1CRP5-F1
#
_entry.id   AF-M1CRP5-F1
#
_cell.length_a   1.000
_cell.length_b   1.000
_cell.length_c   1.000
_cell.angle_alpha   90.00
_cell.angle_beta   90.00
_cell.angle_gamma   90.00
#
_symmetry.space_group_name_H-M   'P 1'
#
loop_
_entity.id
_entity.type
_entity.pdbx_description
1 polymer ?
#
loop_
_entity_poly.entity_id
_entity_poly.type
_entity_poly.pdbx_seq_one_letter_code
_entity_poly.pdbx_strand_id
1 'polypeptide(L)'
;MAESGRQADFVLCVGDDRSDEDMFEIIGNAINSGILSSSTEVYACTVGQKPSKAKYYLDDTTEVRTMLHALAEESIPPSSDIVT
;
A
#
# COMPACT_ATOMS: atom_id res chain seq x y z
N MET A 1 5.93 7.92 14.07
CA MET A 1 5.82 8.90 12.97
C MET A 1 4.40 8.83 12.45
N ALA A 2 3.57 9.76 12.92
CA ALA A 2 2.37 10.25 12.26
C ALA A 2 2.33 11.70 12.74
N GLU A 3 2.55 12.65 11.84
CA GLU A 3 2.38 14.05 12.18
C GLU A 3 0.88 14.26 12.45
N SER A 4 0.53 14.46 13.72
CA SER A 4 -0.77 14.97 14.15
C SER A 4 -1.98 14.05 13.92
N GLY A 5 -2.00 12.83 14.47
CA GLY A 5 -3.25 12.07 14.71
C GLY A 5 -4.13 11.77 13.48
N ARG A 6 -3.64 12.03 12.27
CA ARG A 6 -4.32 11.71 11.02
C ARG A 6 -4.17 10.22 10.78
N GLN A 7 -5.31 9.53 10.70
CA GLN A 7 -5.37 8.13 10.32
C GLN A 7 -5.02 8.00 8.84
N ALA A 8 -4.33 6.92 8.44
CA ALA A 8 -4.02 6.66 7.05
C ALA A 8 -5.32 6.47 6.25
N ASP A 9 -5.46 7.20 5.14
CA ASP A 9 -6.53 7.05 4.16
C ASP A 9 -6.16 6.06 3.05
N PHE A 10 -4.87 5.75 2.90
CA PHE A 10 -4.35 4.75 1.98
C PHE A 10 -3.31 3.86 2.69
N VAL A 11 -3.40 2.54 2.50
CA VAL A 11 -2.44 1.55 3.00
C VAL A 11 -2.06 0.58 1.88
N LEU A 12 -0.77 0.54 1.56
CA LEU A 12 -0.18 -0.44 0.65
C LEU A 12 0.73 -1.37 1.45
N CYS A 13 0.53 -2.68 1.29
CA CYS A 13 1.33 -3.74 1.91
C CYS A 13 1.80 -4.70 0.80
N VAL A 14 3.09 -4.95 0.74
CA VAL A 14 3.72 -5.81 -0.29
C VAL A 14 4.68 -6.78 0.39
N GLY A 15 4.60 -8.06 0.03
CA GLY A 15 5.48 -9.10 0.57
C GLY A 15 5.57 -10.32 -0.35
N ASP A 16 6.61 -11.13 -0.23
CA ASP A 16 6.92 -12.24 -1.14
C ASP A 16 7.01 -13.61 -0.46
N ASP A 17 6.92 -13.70 0.86
CA ASP A 17 7.13 -14.96 1.55
C ASP A 17 6.05 -15.28 2.59
N ARG A 18 6.27 -16.38 3.29
CA ARG A 18 5.32 -16.87 4.30
C ARG A 18 5.19 -15.91 5.49
N SER A 19 6.25 -15.17 5.83
CA SER A 19 6.22 -14.25 6.96
C SER A 19 5.30 -13.06 6.72
N ASP A 20 5.05 -12.71 5.45
CA ASP A 20 4.16 -11.63 5.06
C ASP A 20 2.67 -12.00 5.16
N GLU A 21 2.34 -13.29 5.18
CA GLU A 21 0.95 -13.78 5.20
C GLU A 21 0.18 -13.30 6.44
N ASP A 22 0.84 -13.22 7.60
CA ASP A 22 0.22 -12.69 8.81
C ASP A 22 0.01 -11.18 8.71
N MET A 23 0.89 -10.47 8.00
CA MET A 23 0.73 -9.04 7.72
C MET A 23 -0.50 -8.78 6.84
N PHE A 24 -0.68 -9.58 5.78
CA PHE A 24 -1.83 -9.47 4.88
C PHE A 24 -3.16 -9.70 5.61
N GLU A 25 -3.21 -10.69 6.50
CA GLU A 25 -4.41 -10.99 7.29
C GLU A 25 -4.77 -9.85 8.24
N ILE A 26 -3.78 -9.33 8.97
CA ILE A 26 -3.98 -8.25 9.94
C ILE A 26 -4.47 -7.00 9.21
N ILE A 27 -3.82 -6.62 8.11
CA ILE A 27 -4.17 -5.41 7.36
C ILE A 27 -5.51 -5.57 6.64
N GLY A 28 -5.79 -6.73 6.06
CA GLY A 28 -7.07 -7.03 5.41
C GLY A 28 -8.27 -6.95 6.36
N ASN A 29 -8.05 -7.26 7.64
CA ASN A 29 -9.08 -7.18 8.69
C ASN A 29 -9.07 -5.85 9.46
N ALA A 30 -8.10 -4.97 9.25
CA ALA A 30 -7.89 -3.78 10.08
C ALA A 30 -9.07 -2.79 10.06
N ILE A 31 -9.83 -2.72 8.96
CA ILE A 31 -11.08 -1.94 8.88
C ILE A 31 -12.15 -2.56 9.80
N ASN A 32 -12.37 -3.87 9.68
CA ASN A 32 -13.37 -4.59 10.49
C ASN A 32 -13.03 -4.58 11.99
N SER A 33 -11.73 -4.58 12.31
CA SER A 33 -11.23 -4.49 13.69
C SER A 33 -11.21 -3.06 14.24
N GLY A 34 -11.60 -2.05 13.46
CA GLY A 34 -11.65 -0.64 13.89
C GLY A 34 -10.29 0.03 14.05
N ILE A 35 -9.21 -0.58 13.50
CA ILE A 35 -7.85 -0.03 13.53
C ILE A 35 -7.69 1.05 12.44
N LEU A 36 -8.28 0.82 11.28
CA LEU A 36 -8.33 1.77 10.15
C LEU A 36 -9.73 2.35 10.01
N SER A 37 -9.84 3.51 9.34
CA SER A 37 -11.13 4.10 8.99
C SER A 37 -11.84 3.19 7.98
N SER A 38 -13.17 3.20 7.98
CA SER A 38 -13.95 2.58 6.91
C SER A 38 -13.74 3.24 5.53
N SER A 39 -13.19 4.46 5.52
CA SER A 39 -12.79 5.18 4.31
C SER A 39 -11.35 4.90 3.87
N THR A 40 -10.58 4.11 4.63
CA THR A 40 -9.19 3.80 4.27
C THR A 40 -9.18 2.79 3.12
N GLU A 41 -8.46 3.10 2.04
CA GLU A 41 -8.22 2.16 0.94
C GLU A 41 -7.04 1.26 1.27
N VAL A 42 -7.24 -0.06 1.19
CA VAL A 42 -6.26 -1.06 1.61
C VAL A 42 -5.91 -1.98 0.45
N TYR A 43 -4.62 -2.04 0.12
CA TYR A 43 -4.05 -2.85 -0.94
C TYR A 43 -2.96 -3.77 -0.37
N ALA A 44 -3.29 -5.05 -0.20
CA ALA A 44 -2.32 -6.09 0.17
C ALA A 44 -1.96 -6.92 -1.06
N CYS A 45 -0.66 -6.98 -1.38
CA CYS A 45 -0.11 -7.59 -2.58
C CYS A 45 0.94 -8.63 -2.23
N THR A 46 0.76 -9.87 -2.69
CA THR A 46 1.85 -10.86 -2.72
C THR A 46 2.70 -10.67 -3.98
N VAL A 47 4.03 -10.85 -3.89
CA VAL A 47 4.90 -10.91 -5.06
C VAL A 47 4.96 -12.34 -5.58
N GLY A 48 4.74 -12.51 -6.88
CA GLY A 48 4.56 -13.79 -7.55
C GLY A 48 3.13 -14.34 -7.41
N GLN A 49 2.70 -15.08 -8.44
CA GLN A 49 1.42 -15.79 -8.43
C GLN A 49 1.53 -17.06 -7.59
N LYS A 50 1.10 -16.97 -6.33
CA LYS A 50 1.11 -18.06 -5.36
C LYS A 50 -0.13 -18.00 -4.44
N PRO A 51 -0.51 -19.10 -3.78
CA PRO A 51 -1.52 -19.05 -2.73
C PRO A 51 -1.10 -18.03 -1.66
N SER A 52 -1.98 -17.07 -1.36
CA SER A 52 -1.73 -16.01 -0.39
C SER A 52 -3.04 -15.51 0.21
N LYS A 53 -2.95 -14.93 1.42
CA LYS A 53 -4.01 -14.15 2.07
C LYS A 53 -4.11 -12.74 1.50
N ALA A 54 -3.12 -12.27 0.74
CA ALA A 54 -3.19 -11.01 0.01
C ALA A 54 -4.31 -11.06 -1.05
N LYS A 55 -5.00 -9.93 -1.25
CA LYS A 55 -6.09 -9.81 -2.24
C LYS A 55 -5.56 -9.66 -3.66
N TYR A 56 -4.39 -9.06 -3.81
CA TYR A 56 -3.77 -8.74 -5.09
C TYR A 56 -2.41 -9.43 -5.20
N TYR A 57 -1.85 -9.47 -6.41
CA TYR A 57 -0.48 -9.90 -6.64
C TYR A 57 0.23 -8.95 -7.61
N LEU A 58 1.57 -8.96 -7.54
CA LEU A 58 2.47 -8.40 -8.54
C LEU A 58 3.30 -9.56 -9.08
N ASP A 59 3.56 -9.62 -10.39
CA ASP A 59 4.21 -10.79 -11.01
C ASP A 59 5.63 -11.02 -10.47
N ASP A 60 6.39 -9.94 -10.30
CA ASP A 60 7.75 -9.98 -9.77
C ASP A 60 8.18 -8.65 -9.12
N THR A 61 9.43 -8.58 -8.67
CA THR A 61 10.00 -7.40 -8.01
C THR A 61 10.19 -6.21 -8.96
N THR A 62 10.22 -6.44 -10.28
CA THR A 62 10.24 -5.37 -11.29
C THR A 62 8.91 -4.63 -11.30
N GLU A 63 7.79 -5.34 -11.16
CA GLU A 63 6.47 -4.71 -11.06
C GLU A 63 6.32 -3.92 -9.75
N VAL A 64 6.85 -4.44 -8.63
CA VAL A 64 6.90 -3.70 -7.36
C VAL A 64 7.61 -2.35 -7.56
N ARG A 65 8.79 -2.39 -8.19
CA ARG A 65 9.57 -1.18 -8.47
C ARG A 65 8.79 -0.23 -9.39
N THR A 66 8.16 -0.74 -10.45
CA THR A 66 7.42 0.06 -11.43
C THR A 66 6.24 0.77 -10.77
N MET A 67 5.47 0.06 -9.95
CA MET A 67 4.36 0.62 -9.18
C MET A 67 4.84 1.69 -8.20
N LEU A 68 5.92 1.44 -7.45
CA LEU A 68 6.46 2.44 -6.52
C LEU A 68 7.01 3.69 -7.22
N HIS A 69 7.62 3.54 -8.41
CA HIS A 69 8.04 4.68 -9.24
C HIS A 69 6.83 5.50 -9.68
N ALA A 70 5.79 4.86 -10.21
CA ALA A 70 4.57 5.57 -10.62
C ALA A 70 3.91 6.33 -9.46
N LEU A 71 3.83 5.71 -8.27
CA LEU A 71 3.33 6.40 -7.08
C LEU A 71 4.21 7.60 -6.68
N ALA A 72 5.53 7.47 -6.78
CA ALA A 72 6.44 8.56 -6.47
C ALA A 72 6.29 9.73 -7.46
N GLU A 73 6.16 9.46 -8.76
CA GLU A 73 5.95 10.48 -9.79
C GLU A 73 4.66 11.27 -9.56
N GLU A 74 3.55 10.58 -9.25
CA GLU A 74 2.26 11.21 -8.98
C GLU A 74 2.20 11.96 -7.62
N SER A 75 3.10 11.62 -6.68
CA SER A 75 3.16 12.27 -5.37
C SER A 75 3.78 13.68 -5.39
N ILE A 76 4.45 14.05 -6.49
CA ILE A 76 5.09 15.36 -6.64
C ILE A 76 4.00 16.38 -7.00
N PRO A 77 3.74 17.41 -6.17
CA PRO A 77 2.81 18.47 -6.54
C PRO A 77 3.36 19.19 -7.78
N PRO A 78 2.50 19.59 -8.75
CA PRO A 78 2.95 20.37 -9.89
C PRO A 78 3.66 21.61 -9.37
N SER A 79 4.88 21.86 -9.85
CA SER A 79 5.64 23.06 -9.50
C SER A 79 4.74 24.26 -9.75
N SER A 80 4.44 25.02 -8.71
CA SER A 80 3.88 26.35 -8.87
C SER A 80 4.92 27.16 -9.65
N ASP A 81 4.77 27.23 -10.97
CA ASP A 81 5.56 28.10 -11.81
C ASP A 81 5.43 29.51 -11.23
N ILE A 82 6.54 30.00 -10.71
CA ILE A 82 6.69 31.35 -10.21
C ILE A 82 6.51 32.26 -11.42
N VAL A 83 5.35 32.92 -11.47
CA VAL A 83 5.15 34.09 -12.31
C VAL A 83 6.27 35.07 -11.99
N THR A 84 7.17 35.27 -12.94
CA THR A 84 8.07 36.42 -13.00
C THR A 84 8.01 37.02 -14.39
#